data_AF-A0A959KPY2-F1
#
_entry.id   AF-A0A959KPY2-F1
#
_cell.length_a   1.000
_cell.length_b   1.000
_cell.length_c   1.000
_cell.angle_alpha   90.00
_cell.angle_beta   90.00
_cell.angle_gamma   90.00
#
_symmetry.space_group_name_H-M   'P 1'
#
loop_
_entity.id
_entity.type
_entity.pdbx_description
1 polymer ?
#
loop_
_entity_poly.entity_id
_entity_poly.type
_entity_poly.pdbx_seq_one_letter_code
_entity_poly.pdbx_strand_id
1 'polypeptide(L)'
;IARTLVLDMNVGDVEYQGDNRKATFYYTAYGRVDFRELIRHYAKEFRVKIEMRQIGARQESARIGGLGSCGRELCCSTWLTDFKSVSTAAARYQNLAINQAKLSGQCGRLKCCLNYELDTYIEALDQFPDDAEKLKTQVGTAVLIKTDIFKKLMYYTYTHENGRGKVYAVDLARAVAVKAMNDRGEFPADLIDLQDLPVDATPKVDFESVNDVIELPPEERKKGRRRNRNKNRKRPPREGGGSSENKGGNAENRSRNRNRNRNKKKKP
;
A
#
# COMPACT_ATOMS: atom_id res chain seq x y z
N ILE A 1 -26.75 23.11 12.28
CA ILE A 1 -27.31 22.83 13.62
C ILE A 1 -26.28 22.17 14.53
N ALA A 2 -25.80 20.95 14.25
CA ALA A 2 -24.77 20.31 15.09
C ALA A 2 -23.49 21.16 15.25
N ARG A 3 -22.97 21.74 14.15
CA ARG A 3 -21.82 22.67 14.16
C ARG A 3 -22.09 23.98 14.91
N THR A 4 -23.35 24.41 14.95
CA THR A 4 -23.77 25.66 15.61
C THR A 4 -23.76 25.51 17.13
N LEU A 5 -24.00 24.29 17.63
CA LEU A 5 -23.99 23.95 19.05
C LEU A 5 -22.60 23.55 19.57
N VAL A 6 -21.55 23.61 18.71
CA VAL A 6 -20.15 23.29 19.06
C VAL A 6 -20.02 21.94 19.79
N LEU A 7 -20.72 20.93 19.29
CA LEU A 7 -20.67 19.57 19.83
C LEU A 7 -19.52 18.80 19.19
N ASP A 8 -18.71 18.11 20.00
CA ASP A 8 -17.60 17.24 19.56
C ASP A 8 -18.13 15.90 18.99
N MET A 9 -18.85 15.97 17.86
CA MET A 9 -19.37 14.82 17.14
C MET A 9 -19.32 15.03 15.62
N ASN A 10 -19.12 13.92 14.89
CA ASN A 10 -19.33 13.87 13.45
C ASN A 10 -20.61 13.10 13.16
N VAL A 11 -21.56 13.73 12.47
CA VAL A 11 -22.78 13.07 11.99
C VAL A 11 -22.45 12.45 10.64
N GLY A 12 -22.61 11.14 10.53
CA GLY A 12 -22.26 10.38 9.33
C GLY A 12 -23.43 10.23 8.37
N ASP A 13 -24.54 9.67 8.85
CA ASP A 13 -25.66 9.27 7.99
C ASP A 13 -27.00 9.37 8.73
N VAL A 14 -28.11 9.43 7.98
CA VAL A 14 -29.48 9.56 8.50
C VAL A 14 -30.41 8.59 7.77
N GLU A 15 -30.95 7.64 8.51
CA GLU A 15 -31.94 6.68 7.99
C GLU A 15 -33.34 7.06 8.48
N TYR A 16 -34.28 7.22 7.54
CA TYR A 16 -35.70 7.37 7.87
C TYR A 16 -36.38 6.00 7.85
N GLN A 17 -37.18 5.72 8.88
CA GLN A 17 -38.09 4.59 8.84
C GLN A 17 -39.16 4.85 7.77
N GLY A 18 -39.57 3.83 7.02
CA GLY A 18 -40.52 3.98 5.90
C GLY A 18 -41.84 4.66 6.27
N ASP A 19 -42.26 4.60 7.53
CA ASP A 19 -43.45 5.29 8.04
C ASP A 19 -43.23 6.79 8.31
N ASN A 20 -42.01 7.31 8.09
CA ASN A 20 -41.56 8.67 8.41
C ASN A 20 -41.83 9.13 9.85
N ARG A 21 -42.08 8.19 10.77
CA ARG A 21 -42.32 8.45 12.20
C ARG A 21 -41.05 8.47 13.03
N LYS A 22 -39.99 7.83 12.54
CA LYS A 22 -38.70 7.73 13.22
C LYS A 22 -37.56 8.03 12.25
N ALA A 23 -36.63 8.87 12.68
CA ALA A 23 -35.38 9.16 11.97
C ALA A 23 -34.20 8.78 12.87
N THR A 24 -33.31 7.94 12.36
CA THR A 24 -32.13 7.46 13.08
C THR A 24 -30.90 8.17 12.54
N PHE A 25 -30.26 8.97 13.40
CA PHE A 25 -29.04 9.70 13.08
C PHE A 25 -27.84 8.93 13.61
N TYR A 26 -26.90 8.64 12.73
CA TYR A 26 -25.67 7.95 13.07
C TYR A 26 -24.54 8.95 13.26
N TYR A 27 -23.85 8.83 14.39
CA TYR A 27 -22.75 9.73 14.71
C TYR A 27 -21.55 9.00 15.30
N THR A 28 -20.37 9.58 15.08
CA THR A 28 -19.10 9.15 15.65
C THR A 28 -18.62 10.24 16.61
N ALA A 29 -18.26 9.83 17.83
CA ALA A 29 -17.70 10.73 18.85
C ALA A 29 -16.67 9.98 19.69
N TYR A 30 -15.63 10.68 20.14
CA TYR A 30 -14.59 10.12 21.01
C TYR A 30 -15.02 10.09 22.49
N GLY A 31 -15.91 11.00 22.89
CA GLY A 31 -16.37 11.17 24.27
C GLY A 31 -17.88 11.10 24.41
N ARG A 32 -18.37 11.38 25.63
CA ARG A 32 -19.79 11.59 25.88
C ARG A 32 -20.22 12.92 25.31
N VAL A 33 -21.32 12.93 24.57
CA VAL A 33 -21.87 14.14 23.96
C VAL A 33 -23.28 14.35 24.46
N ASP A 34 -23.61 15.57 24.91
CA ASP A 34 -24.97 15.92 25.32
C ASP A 34 -25.80 16.33 24.10
N PHE A 35 -26.75 15.50 23.73
CA PHE A 35 -27.61 15.69 22.56
C PHE A 35 -29.00 16.26 22.92
N ARG A 36 -29.26 16.65 24.17
CA ARG A 36 -30.59 17.12 24.61
C ARG A 36 -31.07 18.33 23.81
N GLU A 37 -30.22 19.32 23.61
CA GLU A 37 -30.57 20.51 22.83
C GLU A 37 -30.67 20.20 21.34
N LEU A 38 -29.73 19.40 20.82
CA LEU A 38 -29.73 18.97 19.43
C LEU A 38 -31.02 18.24 19.04
N ILE A 39 -31.52 17.34 19.91
CA ILE A 39 -32.79 16.63 19.68
C ILE A 39 -33.96 17.61 19.64
N ARG A 40 -34.00 18.64 20.50
CA ARG A 40 -35.09 19.64 20.45
C ARG A 40 -35.09 20.41 19.14
N HIS A 41 -33.91 20.80 18.66
CA HIS A 41 -33.78 21.50 17.37
C HIS A 41 -34.18 20.62 16.20
N TYR A 42 -33.69 19.37 16.15
CA TYR A 42 -34.07 18.42 15.10
C TYR A 42 -35.56 18.06 15.16
N ALA A 43 -36.14 17.90 16.34
CA ALA A 43 -37.56 17.56 16.49
C ALA A 43 -38.45 18.70 15.98
N LYS A 44 -38.03 19.96 16.21
CA LYS A 44 -38.72 21.14 15.71
C LYS A 44 -38.69 21.24 14.19
N GLU A 45 -37.58 20.89 13.56
CA GLU A 45 -37.40 21.02 12.11
C GLU A 45 -37.98 19.84 11.33
N PHE A 46 -37.62 18.61 11.71
CA PHE A 46 -38.05 17.41 11.00
C PHE A 46 -39.47 16.94 11.41
N ARG A 47 -39.97 17.33 12.60
CA ARG A 47 -41.26 16.88 13.16
C ARG A 47 -41.38 15.35 13.26
N VAL A 48 -40.25 14.66 13.38
CA VAL A 48 -40.14 13.20 13.49
C VAL A 48 -39.49 12.83 14.82
N LYS A 49 -39.75 11.62 15.33
CA LYS A 49 -39.01 11.09 16.49
C LYS A 49 -37.56 10.82 16.10
N ILE A 50 -36.63 11.57 16.70
CA ILE A 50 -35.20 11.40 16.47
C ILE A 50 -34.61 10.37 17.42
N GLU A 51 -33.87 9.42 16.86
CA GLU A 51 -33.00 8.51 17.59
C GLU A 51 -31.55 8.79 17.20
N MET A 52 -30.68 8.92 18.20
CA MET A 52 -29.25 9.11 17.99
C MET A 52 -28.55 7.79 18.27
N ARG A 53 -27.80 7.27 17.30
CA ARG A 53 -27.05 6.01 17.43
C ARG A 53 -25.57 6.24 17.22
N GLN A 54 -24.78 5.92 18.23
CA GLN A 54 -23.33 5.98 18.14
C GLN A 54 -22.79 4.82 17.31
N ILE A 55 -21.86 5.13 16.42
CA ILE A 55 -21.22 4.19 15.52
C ILE A 55 -19.70 4.25 15.65
N GLY A 56 -19.03 3.12 15.44
CA GLY A 56 -17.58 3.06 15.40
C GLY A 56 -17.02 3.49 14.03
N ALA A 57 -15.80 4.04 14.01
CA ALA A 57 -15.14 4.54 12.80
C ALA A 57 -15.18 3.59 11.58
N ARG A 58 -15.13 2.26 11.79
CA ARG A 58 -15.24 1.29 10.69
C ARG A 58 -16.63 1.23 10.07
N GLN A 59 -17.66 1.25 10.89
CA GLN A 59 -19.06 1.22 10.44
C GLN A 59 -19.44 2.56 9.79
N GLU A 60 -18.87 3.67 10.27
CA GLU A 60 -18.95 4.96 9.58
C GLU A 60 -18.34 4.88 8.18
N SER A 61 -17.12 4.34 8.03
CA SER A 61 -16.52 4.11 6.71
C SER A 61 -17.31 3.12 5.85
N ALA A 62 -17.97 2.14 6.45
CA ALA A 62 -18.82 1.18 5.73
C ALA A 62 -20.07 1.84 5.13
N ARG A 63 -20.67 2.79 5.84
CA ARG A 63 -21.85 3.54 5.37
C ARG A 63 -21.52 4.61 4.36
N ILE A 64 -20.50 5.42 4.65
CA ILE A 64 -20.02 6.46 3.73
C ILE A 64 -19.49 5.81 2.44
N GLY A 65 -18.91 4.61 2.56
CA GLY A 65 -18.21 3.96 1.47
C GLY A 65 -16.89 4.65 1.16
N GLY A 66 -16.24 4.22 0.08
CA GLY A 66 -14.99 4.80 -0.38
C GLY A 66 -14.10 3.80 -1.09
N LEU A 67 -12.87 4.22 -1.41
CA LEU A 67 -11.87 3.38 -2.06
C LEU A 67 -10.82 2.90 -1.05
N GLY A 68 -10.60 1.60 -1.02
CA GLY A 68 -9.53 0.97 -0.27
C GLY A 68 -8.16 1.24 -0.91
N SER A 69 -7.08 0.91 -0.18
CA SER A 69 -5.72 0.99 -0.72
C SER A 69 -5.49 0.07 -1.93
N CYS A 70 -6.38 -0.89 -2.15
CA CYS A 70 -6.40 -1.79 -3.30
C CYS A 70 -7.05 -1.16 -4.55
N GLY A 71 -7.53 0.09 -4.48
CA GLY A 71 -8.21 0.77 -5.58
C GLY A 71 -9.65 0.29 -5.83
N ARG A 72 -10.13 -0.70 -5.08
CA ARG A 72 -11.52 -1.17 -5.10
C ARG A 72 -12.33 -0.46 -4.01
N GLU A 73 -13.65 -0.53 -4.12
CA GLU A 73 -14.56 -0.15 -3.06
C GLU A 73 -14.26 -0.88 -1.73
N LEU A 74 -14.61 -0.26 -0.61
CA LEU A 74 -14.35 -0.84 0.71
C LEU A 74 -15.05 -2.19 0.85
N CYS A 75 -14.32 -3.22 1.30
CA CYS A 75 -14.90 -4.53 1.60
C CYS A 75 -16.02 -4.44 2.66
N CYS A 76 -15.92 -3.46 3.57
CA CYS A 76 -16.92 -3.21 4.61
C CYS A 76 -18.26 -2.68 4.09
N SER A 77 -18.28 -2.01 2.93
CA SER A 77 -19.50 -1.44 2.34
C SER A 77 -20.17 -2.39 1.35
N THR A 78 -19.51 -3.48 1.00
CA THR A 78 -19.90 -4.36 -0.13
C THR A 78 -20.42 -5.70 0.35
N TRP A 79 -19.54 -6.53 0.90
CA TRP A 79 -19.88 -7.92 1.22
C TRP A 79 -19.41 -8.36 2.62
N LEU A 80 -18.36 -7.75 3.17
CA LEU A 80 -17.83 -8.14 4.46
C LEU A 80 -18.48 -7.31 5.57
N THR A 81 -19.53 -7.86 6.21
CA THR A 81 -20.29 -7.17 7.27
C THR A 81 -19.86 -7.55 8.69
N ASP A 82 -19.26 -8.74 8.86
CA ASP A 82 -18.77 -9.21 10.16
C ASP A 82 -17.27 -9.01 10.29
N PHE A 83 -16.86 -8.38 11.39
CA PHE A 83 -15.48 -7.96 11.60
C PHE A 83 -14.93 -8.49 12.91
N LYS A 84 -14.03 -9.47 12.78
CA LYS A 84 -13.15 -9.87 13.90
C LYS A 84 -12.08 -8.79 14.15
N SER A 85 -11.64 -8.68 15.40
CA SER A 85 -10.48 -7.86 15.73
C SER A 85 -9.23 -8.43 15.05
N VAL A 86 -8.50 -7.56 14.35
CA VAL A 86 -7.27 -7.93 13.64
C VAL A 86 -6.08 -7.64 14.54
N SER A 87 -5.16 -8.58 14.66
CA SER A 87 -3.91 -8.41 15.39
C SER A 87 -2.74 -8.21 14.41
N THR A 88 -1.63 -7.67 14.90
CA THR A 88 -0.39 -7.56 14.11
C THR A 88 0.28 -8.91 13.85
N ALA A 89 -0.18 -10.00 14.51
CA ALA A 89 0.32 -11.34 14.27
C ALA A 89 -0.05 -11.85 12.88
N ALA A 90 -1.27 -11.55 12.38
CA ALA A 90 -1.69 -11.94 11.03
C ALA A 90 -0.73 -11.40 9.95
N ALA A 91 -0.27 -10.15 10.10
CA ALA A 91 0.69 -9.55 9.20
C ALA A 91 2.08 -10.22 9.25
N ARG A 92 2.48 -10.75 10.43
CA ARG A 92 3.74 -11.49 10.57
C ARG A 92 3.66 -12.85 9.89
N TYR A 93 2.56 -13.57 10.06
CA TYR A 93 2.34 -14.84 9.38
C TYR A 93 2.40 -14.67 7.85
N GLN A 94 1.79 -13.61 7.32
CA GLN A 94 1.82 -13.27 5.89
C GLN A 94 3.16 -12.69 5.41
N ASN A 95 4.21 -12.68 6.25
CA ASN A 95 5.52 -12.11 5.95
C ASN A 95 5.47 -10.66 5.43
N LEU A 96 4.46 -9.89 5.89
CA LEU A 96 4.27 -8.51 5.47
C LEU A 96 5.03 -7.55 6.41
N ALA A 97 5.61 -6.50 5.84
CA ALA A 97 6.34 -5.52 6.63
C ALA A 97 5.41 -4.84 7.66
N ILE A 98 5.86 -4.77 8.91
CA ILE A 98 5.11 -4.17 10.03
C ILE A 98 5.18 -2.63 9.97
N ASN A 99 4.62 -2.06 8.91
CA ASN A 99 4.46 -0.61 8.77
C ASN A 99 2.99 -0.25 9.01
N GLN A 100 2.73 0.54 10.05
CA GLN A 100 1.37 0.95 10.43
C GLN A 100 0.63 1.68 9.30
N ALA A 101 1.31 2.54 8.52
CA ALA A 101 0.66 3.27 7.43
C ALA A 101 0.14 2.34 6.32
N LYS A 102 0.83 1.22 6.07
CA LYS A 102 0.42 0.23 5.05
C LYS A 102 -0.63 -0.75 5.56
N LEU A 103 -0.62 -1.05 6.86
CA LEU A 103 -1.53 -2.00 7.49
C LEU A 103 -2.85 -1.36 7.95
N SER A 104 -2.86 -0.04 8.16
CA SER A 104 -4.07 0.71 8.49
C SER A 104 -4.98 0.84 7.27
N GLY A 105 -6.28 0.64 7.48
CA GLY A 105 -7.33 0.92 6.50
C GLY A 105 -7.86 2.35 6.63
N GLN A 106 -8.81 2.71 5.76
CA GLN A 106 -9.42 4.05 5.75
C GLN A 106 -10.14 4.42 7.06
N CYS A 107 -10.57 3.41 7.82
CA CYS A 107 -11.16 3.58 9.14
C CYS A 107 -10.13 3.87 10.27
N GLY A 108 -8.85 4.02 9.96
CA GLY A 108 -7.77 4.27 10.94
C GLY A 108 -7.38 3.06 11.80
N ARG A 109 -8.00 1.90 11.58
CA ARG A 109 -7.68 0.61 12.23
C ARG A 109 -7.00 -0.33 11.25
N LEU A 110 -6.39 -1.41 11.74
CA LEU A 110 -5.81 -2.47 10.91
C LEU A 110 -6.83 -3.01 9.88
N LYS A 111 -6.36 -3.32 8.67
CA LYS A 111 -7.17 -3.85 7.57
C LYS A 111 -7.82 -5.19 7.94
N CYS A 112 -9.14 -5.29 7.77
CA CYS A 112 -9.88 -6.55 7.91
C CYS A 112 -9.49 -7.59 6.84
N CYS A 113 -8.98 -7.15 5.69
CA CYS A 113 -8.44 -8.03 4.64
C CYS A 113 -7.36 -8.99 5.15
N LEU A 114 -6.56 -8.56 6.14
CA LEU A 114 -5.49 -9.40 6.70
C LEU A 114 -6.03 -10.69 7.30
N ASN A 115 -7.14 -10.64 8.03
CA ASN A 115 -7.76 -11.84 8.58
C ASN A 115 -8.47 -12.65 7.48
N TYR A 116 -9.10 -11.99 6.52
CA TYR A 116 -9.80 -12.67 5.43
C TYR A 116 -8.83 -13.49 4.56
N GLU A 117 -7.66 -12.94 4.24
CA GLU A 117 -6.64 -13.61 3.41
C GLU A 117 -5.79 -14.61 4.21
N LEU A 118 -5.81 -14.56 5.55
CA LEU A 118 -4.95 -15.38 6.39
C LEU A 118 -5.21 -16.87 6.22
N ASP A 119 -6.47 -17.29 6.23
CA ASP A 119 -6.82 -18.71 6.15
C ASP A 119 -6.34 -19.30 4.82
N THR A 120 -6.61 -18.61 3.71
CA THR A 120 -6.13 -19.00 2.37
C THR A 120 -4.61 -19.00 2.26
N TYR A 121 -3.94 -18.13 3.01
CA TYR A 121 -2.48 -18.07 3.03
C TYR A 121 -1.87 -19.25 3.79
N ILE A 122 -2.47 -19.66 4.90
CA ILE A 122 -2.03 -20.84 5.67
C ILE A 122 -2.22 -22.11 4.83
N GLU A 123 -3.39 -22.29 4.21
CA GLU A 123 -3.65 -23.42 3.31
C GLU A 123 -2.68 -23.46 2.12
N ALA A 124 -2.31 -22.30 1.59
CA ALA A 124 -1.33 -22.21 0.52
C ALA A 124 0.08 -22.57 1.02
N LEU A 125 0.46 -22.15 2.23
CA LEU A 125 1.74 -22.52 2.84
C LEU A 125 1.86 -24.03 3.09
N ASP A 126 0.81 -24.68 3.56
CA ASP A 126 0.80 -26.13 3.83
C ASP A 126 1.06 -26.99 2.58
N GLN A 127 0.83 -26.44 1.38
CA GLN A 127 1.15 -27.12 0.12
C GLN A 127 2.65 -27.14 -0.18
N PHE A 128 3.43 -26.22 0.41
CA PHE A 128 4.87 -26.16 0.16
C PHE A 128 5.61 -27.13 1.08
N PRO A 129 6.58 -27.90 0.54
CA PRO A 129 7.42 -28.76 1.37
C PRO A 129 8.38 -27.92 2.24
N ASP A 130 8.38 -28.16 3.56
CA ASP A 130 9.21 -27.46 4.55
C ASP A 130 10.73 -27.62 4.33
N ASP A 131 11.17 -28.70 3.66
CA ASP A 131 12.59 -29.04 3.43
C ASP A 131 13.03 -28.85 1.97
N ALA A 132 12.55 -27.81 1.29
CA ALA A 132 12.92 -27.51 -0.10
C ALA A 132 14.00 -26.42 -0.22
N GLU A 133 14.86 -26.27 0.77
CA GLU A 133 15.96 -25.29 0.71
C GLU A 133 17.02 -25.63 -0.33
N LYS A 134 17.28 -26.92 -0.57
CA LYS A 134 18.34 -27.41 -1.46
C LYS A 134 17.85 -28.54 -2.35
N LEU A 135 17.89 -28.33 -3.65
CA LEU A 135 17.64 -29.37 -4.66
C LEU A 135 18.95 -29.75 -5.32
N LYS A 136 19.28 -31.04 -5.36
CA LYS A 136 20.45 -31.54 -6.09
C LYS A 136 20.03 -31.84 -7.54
N THR A 137 20.79 -31.36 -8.50
CA THR A 137 20.68 -31.77 -9.91
C THR A 137 22.05 -32.23 -10.40
N GLN A 138 22.11 -32.77 -11.61
CA GLN A 138 23.38 -33.18 -12.21
C GLN A 138 24.33 -31.99 -12.44
N VAL A 139 23.79 -30.79 -12.64
CA VAL A 139 24.55 -29.56 -12.90
C VAL A 139 25.05 -28.90 -11.61
N GLY A 140 24.36 -29.10 -10.48
CA GLY A 140 24.82 -28.57 -9.19
C GLY A 140 23.75 -28.58 -8.10
N THR A 141 24.09 -28.02 -6.93
CA THR A 141 23.12 -27.82 -5.84
C THR A 141 22.43 -26.48 -6.00
N ALA A 142 21.11 -26.52 -6.18
CA ALA A 142 20.26 -25.36 -6.28
C ALA A 142 19.72 -24.94 -4.90
N VAL A 143 19.88 -23.67 -4.55
CA VAL A 143 19.43 -23.08 -3.29
C VAL A 143 18.21 -22.20 -3.53
N LEU A 144 17.22 -22.32 -2.66
CA LEU A 144 16.00 -21.51 -2.70
C LEU A 144 16.30 -20.05 -2.31
N ILE A 145 15.93 -19.10 -3.18
CA ILE A 145 16.05 -17.65 -2.89
C ILE A 145 14.72 -17.10 -2.38
N LYS A 146 13.63 -17.43 -3.07
CA LYS A 146 12.32 -16.83 -2.86
C LYS A 146 11.23 -17.84 -3.17
N THR A 147 10.21 -17.87 -2.34
CA THR A 147 8.94 -18.56 -2.63
C THR A 147 7.88 -17.53 -2.98
N ASP A 148 7.11 -17.81 -4.02
CA ASP A 148 5.89 -17.07 -4.36
C ASP A 148 4.70 -17.99 -4.09
N ILE A 149 4.06 -17.75 -2.94
CA ILE A 149 3.00 -18.60 -2.39
C ILE A 149 1.75 -18.56 -3.28
N PHE A 150 1.44 -17.40 -3.87
CA PHE A 150 0.25 -17.22 -4.70
C PHE A 150 0.41 -17.80 -6.10
N LYS A 151 1.63 -17.72 -6.67
CA LYS A 151 1.91 -18.30 -7.99
C LYS A 151 2.32 -19.77 -7.94
N LYS A 152 2.47 -20.34 -6.73
CA LYS A 152 3.01 -21.70 -6.52
C LYS A 152 4.39 -21.90 -7.14
N LEU A 153 5.17 -20.82 -7.25
CA LEU A 153 6.51 -20.84 -7.85
C LEU A 153 7.58 -20.73 -6.76
N MET A 154 8.63 -21.51 -6.92
CA MET A 154 9.83 -21.48 -6.10
C MET A 154 11.02 -21.06 -6.97
N TYR A 155 11.76 -20.05 -6.53
CA TYR A 155 12.91 -19.51 -7.26
C TYR A 155 14.21 -20.09 -6.70
N TYR A 156 14.90 -20.89 -7.51
CA TYR A 156 16.16 -21.51 -7.15
C TYR A 156 17.34 -20.87 -7.91
N THR A 157 18.52 -20.88 -7.32
CA THR A 157 19.78 -20.52 -7.98
C THR A 157 20.79 -21.64 -7.80
N TYR A 158 21.56 -21.95 -8.83
CA TYR A 158 22.67 -22.88 -8.67
C TYR A 158 23.83 -22.23 -7.93
N THR A 159 24.38 -22.97 -6.97
CA THR A 159 25.56 -22.57 -6.23
C THR A 159 26.79 -22.85 -7.10
N HIS A 160 27.14 -21.93 -7.99
CA HIS A 160 28.42 -21.94 -8.68
C HIS A 160 29.37 -20.93 -8.02
N GLU A 161 30.68 -21.22 -8.02
CA GLU A 161 31.71 -20.42 -7.33
C GLU A 161 31.83 -18.96 -7.85
N ASN A 162 31.24 -18.65 -9.02
CA ASN A 162 31.29 -17.33 -9.64
C ASN A 162 29.91 -16.64 -9.67
N GLY A 163 29.53 -16.00 -8.56
CA GLY A 163 28.45 -15.02 -8.50
C GLY A 163 27.03 -15.57 -8.65
N ARG A 164 26.02 -14.78 -8.24
CA ARG A 164 24.59 -15.13 -8.26
C ARG A 164 24.18 -15.58 -9.67
N GLY A 165 24.03 -16.90 -9.86
CA GLY A 165 23.67 -17.50 -11.14
C GLY A 165 22.25 -17.17 -11.58
N LYS A 166 21.89 -17.62 -12.79
CA LYS A 166 20.51 -17.53 -13.32
C LYS A 166 19.52 -18.06 -12.28
N VAL A 167 18.40 -17.35 -12.13
CA VAL A 167 17.32 -17.74 -11.23
C VAL A 167 16.34 -18.59 -12.02
N TYR A 168 16.05 -19.78 -11.52
CA TYR A 168 15.14 -20.74 -12.11
C TYR A 168 13.82 -20.73 -11.35
N ALA A 169 12.73 -20.42 -12.05
CA ALA A 169 11.38 -20.52 -11.51
C ALA A 169 10.89 -21.97 -11.70
N VAL A 170 10.60 -22.64 -10.60
CA VAL A 170 10.16 -24.04 -10.59
C VAL A 170 8.77 -24.08 -9.97
N ASP A 171 7.83 -24.76 -10.62
CA ASP A 171 6.49 -24.99 -10.08
C ASP A 171 6.52 -25.95 -8.88
N LEU A 172 5.55 -25.81 -7.98
CA LEU A 172 5.44 -26.62 -6.75
C LEU A 172 5.38 -28.12 -7.05
N ALA A 173 4.59 -28.53 -8.05
CA ALA A 173 4.48 -29.94 -8.42
C ALA A 173 5.82 -30.50 -8.90
N ARG A 174 6.58 -29.70 -9.67
CA ARG A 174 7.90 -30.09 -10.16
C ARG A 174 8.92 -30.12 -9.03
N ALA A 175 8.90 -29.15 -8.11
CA ALA A 175 9.78 -29.13 -6.95
C ALA A 175 9.58 -30.38 -6.07
N VAL A 176 8.34 -30.79 -5.83
CA VAL A 176 8.02 -32.04 -5.11
C VAL A 176 8.49 -33.27 -5.88
N ALA A 177 8.29 -33.32 -7.20
CA ALA A 177 8.76 -34.42 -8.04
C ALA A 177 10.29 -34.54 -8.03
N VAL A 178 11.00 -33.41 -8.15
CA VAL A 178 12.48 -33.36 -8.08
C VAL A 178 12.97 -33.77 -6.70
N LYS A 179 12.27 -33.40 -5.62
CA LYS A 179 12.57 -33.89 -4.27
C LYS A 179 12.41 -35.42 -4.18
N ALA A 180 11.30 -35.97 -4.65
CA ALA A 180 11.08 -37.41 -4.66
C ALA A 180 12.12 -38.15 -5.53
N MET A 181 12.60 -37.52 -6.61
CA MET A 181 13.72 -38.05 -7.42
C MET A 181 15.04 -38.01 -6.65
N ASN A 182 15.32 -36.91 -5.92
CA ASN A 182 16.50 -36.80 -5.06
C ASN A 182 16.51 -37.82 -3.92
N ASP A 183 15.36 -38.08 -3.31
CA ASP A 183 15.21 -39.12 -2.29
C ASP A 183 15.40 -40.53 -2.86
N ARG A 184 15.07 -40.73 -4.15
CA ARG A 184 15.33 -41.98 -4.91
C ARG A 184 16.74 -42.06 -5.51
N GLY A 185 17.56 -41.02 -5.40
CA GLY A 185 18.92 -40.98 -5.93
C GLY A 185 19.02 -40.72 -7.44
N GLU A 186 17.94 -40.28 -8.09
CA GLU A 186 17.95 -39.84 -9.49
C GLU A 186 18.02 -38.32 -9.55
N PHE A 187 19.09 -37.78 -10.13
CA PHE A 187 19.26 -36.34 -10.28
C PHE A 187 18.80 -35.91 -11.67
N PRO A 188 17.84 -34.99 -11.81
CA PRO A 188 17.47 -34.44 -13.12
C PRO A 188 18.61 -33.58 -13.69
N ALA A 189 18.73 -33.52 -15.02
CA ALA A 189 19.79 -32.81 -15.72
C ALA A 189 19.71 -31.29 -15.49
N ASP A 190 18.52 -30.70 -15.58
CA ASP A 190 18.31 -29.27 -15.33
C ASP A 190 17.00 -28.96 -14.59
N LEU A 191 16.99 -27.87 -13.83
CA LEU A 191 15.81 -27.27 -13.18
C LEU A 191 14.99 -26.36 -14.13
N ILE A 192 15.28 -26.41 -15.43
CA ILE A 192 14.68 -25.55 -16.46
C ILE A 192 13.68 -26.36 -17.28
N ASP A 193 12.41 -25.98 -17.21
CA ASP A 193 11.66 -25.53 -18.39
C ASP A 193 10.34 -24.87 -17.98
N LEU A 194 10.40 -23.56 -17.76
CA LEU A 194 9.25 -22.66 -17.83
C LEU A 194 9.57 -21.42 -18.69
N GLN A 195 10.60 -21.50 -19.54
CA GLN A 195 10.75 -20.60 -20.69
C GLN A 195 10.13 -21.17 -21.98
N ASP A 196 9.71 -22.45 -21.98
CA ASP A 196 9.05 -23.13 -23.12
C ASP A 196 7.70 -23.77 -22.75
N LEU A 197 6.87 -23.09 -21.95
CA LEU A 197 5.46 -23.12 -22.36
C LEU A 197 5.43 -22.28 -23.64
N PRO A 198 4.84 -22.76 -24.75
CA PRO A 198 4.38 -21.80 -25.74
C PRO A 198 3.57 -20.82 -24.92
N VAL A 199 4.03 -19.58 -24.83
CA VAL A 199 3.09 -18.48 -24.75
C VAL A 199 2.33 -18.69 -26.05
N ASP A 200 1.25 -19.48 -25.99
CA ASP A 200 0.18 -19.37 -26.97
C ASP A 200 0.05 -17.89 -27.06
N ALA A 201 0.45 -17.38 -28.22
CA ALA A 201 0.39 -16.00 -28.53
C ALA A 201 -1.06 -15.66 -28.25
N THR A 202 -1.34 -15.10 -27.07
CA THR A 202 -2.49 -14.26 -26.91
C THR A 202 -2.31 -13.34 -28.10
N PRO A 203 -3.17 -13.42 -29.14
CA PRO A 203 -3.02 -12.55 -30.27
C PRO A 203 -2.90 -11.18 -29.64
N LYS A 204 -1.84 -10.45 -29.99
CA LYS A 204 -1.74 -9.06 -29.61
C LYS A 204 -3.06 -8.47 -30.08
N VAL A 205 -3.99 -8.31 -29.16
CA VAL A 205 -5.13 -7.45 -29.35
C VAL A 205 -4.44 -6.11 -29.34
N ASP A 206 -4.12 -5.67 -30.56
CA ASP A 206 -3.78 -4.30 -30.84
C ASP A 206 -4.96 -3.52 -30.30
N PHE A 207 -4.83 -3.07 -29.05
CA PHE A 207 -5.71 -2.07 -28.50
C PHE A 207 -5.41 -0.86 -29.37
N GLU A 208 -6.28 -0.62 -30.36
CA GLU A 208 -6.37 0.66 -31.02
C GLU A 208 -6.36 1.71 -29.92
N SER A 209 -5.27 2.47 -29.92
CA SER A 209 -5.03 3.53 -28.98
C SER A 209 -6.21 4.50 -29.06
N VAL A 210 -7.10 4.47 -28.07
CA VAL A 210 -8.12 5.52 -27.83
C VAL A 210 -7.44 6.78 -27.27
N ASN A 211 -6.29 7.12 -27.85
CA ASN A 211 -5.62 8.40 -27.76
C ASN A 211 -5.51 8.95 -29.19
N ASP A 212 -6.65 9.03 -29.89
CA ASP A 212 -6.86 10.11 -30.84
C ASP A 212 -6.80 11.41 -30.03
N VAL A 213 -5.56 11.79 -29.71
CA VAL A 213 -5.18 13.13 -29.34
C VAL A 213 -5.63 13.95 -30.54
N ILE A 214 -6.78 14.60 -30.38
CA ILE A 214 -7.17 15.74 -31.21
C ILE A 214 -6.01 16.73 -31.05
N GLU A 215 -5.07 16.70 -32.00
CA GLU A 215 -4.05 17.71 -32.13
C GLU A 215 -4.78 19.01 -32.50
N LEU A 216 -5.05 19.81 -31.47
CA LEU A 216 -5.54 21.17 -31.63
C LEU A 216 -4.56 21.90 -32.56
N PRO A 217 -5.04 22.52 -33.66
CA PRO A 217 -4.17 23.24 -34.57
C PRO A 217 -3.38 24.31 -33.80
N PRO A 218 -2.06 24.43 -34.02
CA PRO A 218 -1.27 25.45 -33.35
C PRO A 218 -1.81 26.83 -33.75
N GLU A 219 -2.17 27.65 -32.76
CA GLU A 219 -2.55 29.06 -32.98
C GLU A 219 -1.45 29.80 -33.76
N GLU A 220 -1.77 30.22 -34.98
CA GLU A 220 -0.91 31.11 -35.75
C GLU A 220 -0.86 32.49 -35.09
N ARG A 221 0.10 32.70 -34.19
CA ARG A 221 0.48 34.03 -33.74
C ARG A 221 1.08 34.79 -34.93
N LYS A 222 0.26 35.63 -35.59
CA LYS A 222 0.68 36.58 -36.61
C LYS A 222 1.89 37.38 -36.11
N LYS A 223 3.07 37.11 -36.69
CA LYS A 223 4.31 37.86 -36.42
C LYS A 223 4.13 39.31 -36.87
N GLY A 224 3.84 40.19 -35.91
CA GLY A 224 3.92 41.63 -36.10
C GLY A 224 5.31 42.04 -36.58
N ARG A 225 5.36 42.79 -37.68
CA ARG A 225 6.58 43.35 -38.30
C ARG A 225 7.43 44.08 -37.27
N ARG A 226 8.63 43.57 -36.99
CA ARG A 226 9.67 44.29 -36.23
C ARG A 226 10.17 45.46 -37.07
N ARG A 227 9.65 46.66 -36.77
CA ARG A 227 10.13 47.92 -37.34
C ARG A 227 11.38 48.34 -36.56
N ASN A 228 12.51 48.27 -37.25
CA ASN A 228 13.83 48.68 -36.76
C ASN A 228 13.80 50.19 -36.44
N ARG A 229 13.98 50.59 -35.18
CA ARG A 229 14.28 51.98 -34.83
C ARG A 229 15.25 52.07 -33.67
N ASN A 230 16.51 52.11 -34.06
CA ASN A 230 17.64 52.54 -33.27
C ASN A 230 17.43 53.99 -32.78
N LYS A 231 17.48 54.25 -31.46
CA LYS A 231 17.89 55.54 -30.87
C LYS A 231 18.02 55.46 -29.34
N ASN A 232 19.24 55.20 -28.90
CA ASN A 232 20.04 56.06 -28.01
C ASN A 232 19.26 56.87 -26.93
N ARG A 233 19.44 56.55 -25.64
CA ARG A 233 19.67 57.56 -24.59
C ARG A 233 20.26 56.97 -23.30
N LYS A 234 21.22 57.74 -22.77
CA LYS A 234 22.18 57.52 -21.68
C LYS A 234 21.57 57.45 -20.26
N ARG A 235 22.17 56.58 -19.40
CA ARG A 235 22.60 56.72 -17.97
C ARG A 235 21.55 57.07 -16.87
N PRO A 236 21.82 56.91 -15.53
CA PRO A 236 23.00 56.40 -14.78
C PRO A 236 22.66 55.33 -13.68
N PRO A 237 23.61 54.90 -12.79
CA PRO A 237 23.56 53.64 -12.02
C PRO A 237 23.34 53.78 -10.50
N ARG A 238 22.97 52.68 -9.81
CA ARG A 238 23.42 52.29 -8.44
C ARG A 238 22.70 51.03 -7.94
N GLU A 239 23.43 49.96 -7.63
CA GLU A 239 23.86 49.47 -6.29
C GLU A 239 22.79 48.67 -5.52
N GLY A 240 23.15 47.44 -5.14
CA GLY A 240 22.40 46.63 -4.17
C GLY A 240 22.38 45.14 -4.49
N GLY A 241 23.55 44.49 -4.48
CA GLY A 241 23.68 43.04 -4.64
C GLY A 241 23.55 42.28 -3.33
N GLY A 242 23.23 40.98 -3.45
CA GLY A 242 23.48 40.01 -2.40
C GLY A 242 22.58 38.78 -2.44
N SER A 243 22.90 37.80 -3.29
CA SER A 243 22.59 36.40 -2.99
C SER A 243 23.56 35.41 -3.64
N SER A 244 23.95 34.44 -2.79
CA SER A 244 24.49 33.09 -3.06
C SER A 244 25.90 32.96 -3.64
N GLU A 245 26.74 32.14 -3.00
CA GLU A 245 26.87 30.74 -3.41
C GLU A 245 27.68 29.90 -2.42
N ASN A 246 27.20 28.67 -2.23
CA ASN A 246 27.77 27.61 -1.43
C ASN A 246 27.91 26.41 -2.36
N LYS A 247 29.12 25.85 -2.54
CA LYS A 247 29.30 24.50 -3.11
C LYS A 247 30.71 23.94 -2.92
N GLY A 248 30.76 22.69 -2.41
CA GLY A 248 31.81 21.67 -2.57
C GLY A 248 33.08 21.88 -1.73
N GLY A 249 33.57 20.98 -0.89
CA GLY A 249 33.42 19.53 -0.78
C GLY A 249 34.76 18.86 -1.05
N ASN A 250 35.48 18.40 -0.02
CA ASN A 250 36.27 17.18 -0.11
C ASN A 250 36.58 16.56 1.27
N ALA A 251 36.57 15.24 1.31
CA ALA A 251 36.68 14.39 2.48
C ALA A 251 38.14 14.06 2.83
N GLU A 252 38.46 13.94 4.12
CA GLU A 252 39.50 13.03 4.61
C GLU A 252 39.31 12.68 6.10
N ASN A 253 38.64 11.54 6.31
CA ASN A 253 39.11 10.40 7.09
C ASN A 253 40.08 10.65 8.27
N ARG A 254 39.62 10.47 9.53
CA ARG A 254 40.06 9.35 10.41
C ARG A 254 39.51 9.46 11.84
N SER A 255 38.94 8.33 12.25
CA SER A 255 38.66 7.84 13.60
C SER A 255 39.49 8.43 14.76
N ARG A 256 38.82 8.79 15.86
CA ARG A 256 38.92 8.10 17.17
C ARG A 256 38.06 8.82 18.22
N ASN A 257 36.85 8.29 18.42
CA ASN A 257 36.05 8.54 19.60
C ASN A 257 36.27 7.39 20.60
N ARG A 258 36.93 7.64 21.72
CA ARG A 258 36.89 6.82 22.95
C ARG A 258 37.57 7.56 24.10
N ASN A 259 36.80 8.35 24.86
CA ASN A 259 36.78 8.29 26.33
C ASN A 259 35.92 9.40 26.93
N ARG A 260 34.67 9.08 27.24
CA ARG A 260 33.86 9.77 28.25
C ARG A 260 33.19 8.70 29.11
N ASN A 261 33.89 8.23 30.14
CA ASN A 261 33.28 7.83 31.41
C ASN A 261 34.36 7.40 32.42
N ARG A 262 34.76 8.34 33.29
CA ARG A 262 35.38 8.05 34.58
C ARG A 262 35.15 9.24 35.51
N ASN A 263 34.07 9.18 36.28
CA ASN A 263 34.14 9.39 37.74
C ASN A 263 32.75 9.28 38.38
N LYS A 264 32.47 8.08 38.91
CA LYS A 264 31.48 7.88 39.95
C LYS A 264 31.98 6.77 40.86
N LYS A 265 32.46 7.17 42.05
CA LYS A 265 32.50 6.45 43.35
C LYS A 265 33.77 6.80 44.12
N LYS A 266 33.58 7.54 45.22
CA LYS A 266 34.18 7.24 46.52
C LYS A 266 33.23 7.80 47.59
N LYS A 267 32.61 6.89 48.34
CA LYS A 267 32.08 7.13 49.69
C LYS A 267 33.06 6.47 50.66
N PRO A 268 33.30 7.04 51.86
CA PRO A 268 33.62 6.22 53.02
C PRO A 268 32.40 5.41 53.47
#